data_AF-A0A918VS56-F1
#
_entry.id   AF-A0A918VS56-F1
#
_cell.length_a   1.000
_cell.length_b   1.000
_cell.length_c   1.000
_cell.angle_alpha   90.00
_cell.angle_beta   90.00
_cell.angle_gamma   90.00
#
_symmetry.space_group_name_H-M   'P 1'
#
loop_
_entity.id
_entity.type
_entity.pdbx_description
1 polymer ?
#
loop_
_entity_poly.entity_id
_entity_poly.type
_entity_poly.pdbx_seq_one_letter_code
_entity_poly.pdbx_strand_id
1 'polypeptide(L)'
;MIKITLFSCLNQLDYRPPLYYRPPIGPYFKLLLVLVLLSVSPLALANAQGALPSITLLLLDDQPELEPSGPVTATLQSLTRVHGVSPETVYFSAHQSNDIADESLQHRYGRLAYHFHFDDPDSGAYATTGGSKNHQVSGSPRAIHTFICTPESSRYQSGVCTYQVGVRVQNPAGEYADDFLTVTISGSDHYYSAADTLCISTTGDFTGCEGTQLNQTPDVGEFSGKRVRFRRGESFASACIGYQESTVLLDAFGEGEQRPFLPSVRVGVDSSCNDGVPSNADLVNYPDLSRDVNGHISQGWAYDVTVTGLRLGSAGGGMASTLVTWHDLDLDWSSDPSYDGEFELGNFGRACTQNADLDCANIPYPYGVFVTDTVARSHPSNLAGVNMNCYIECGLINSGAAGVDLKTASGHNFRIQGAWGLVVSNVWFRGEHIGENGPKSRITLRLLETSVQSSLIADPEDFGSGAQLRNMVATARWSNRYNMVLDSRFNEASQAPEHDSASFVEFRSGHQYSGIYGNQFFDDPVSDGAQIRLGGTNIFARDNLYNGVDSDCRYDDTFANGTAYQNDALIFADSNTNCNSNVPAIATPNQPGS
;
A
#
# COMPACT_ATOMS: atom_id res chain seq x y z
N MET A 1 21.63 -52.74 23.76
CA MET A 1 22.78 -52.31 22.93
C MET A 1 22.23 -52.07 21.53
N ILE A 2 21.81 -50.83 21.24
CA ILE A 2 21.16 -50.45 19.97
C ILE A 2 22.06 -49.40 19.32
N LYS A 3 22.52 -49.70 18.10
CA LYS A 3 23.32 -48.84 17.24
C LYS A 3 22.40 -47.81 16.57
N ILE A 4 22.72 -46.54 16.68
CA ILE A 4 22.14 -45.48 15.85
C ILE A 4 23.27 -44.91 14.99
N THR A 5 23.07 -44.95 13.68
CA THR A 5 23.98 -44.43 12.66
C THR A 5 23.60 -42.99 12.36
N LEU A 6 24.56 -42.06 12.51
CA LEU A 6 24.43 -40.66 12.10
C LEU A 6 24.88 -40.51 10.65
N PHE A 7 24.02 -39.94 9.80
CA PHE A 7 24.42 -39.37 8.51
C PHE A 7 24.55 -37.85 8.67
N SER A 8 25.72 -37.35 8.28
CA SER A 8 26.05 -35.93 8.19
C SER A 8 25.73 -35.40 6.79
N CYS A 9 25.01 -34.28 6.71
CA CYS A 9 25.15 -33.32 5.62
C CYS A 9 25.22 -31.92 6.21
N LEU A 10 26.37 -31.28 5.98
CA LEU A 10 26.69 -29.89 6.29
C LEU A 10 26.52 -29.06 5.02
N ASN A 11 25.92 -27.87 5.18
CA ASN A 11 26.14 -26.59 4.46
C ASN A 11 24.89 -25.96 3.83
N GLN A 12 24.28 -25.03 4.56
CA GLN A 12 24.03 -23.63 4.17
C GLN A 12 23.31 -22.96 5.35
N LEU A 13 24.05 -22.14 6.11
CA LEU A 13 23.51 -21.38 7.24
C LEU A 13 23.15 -19.98 6.74
N ASP A 14 21.87 -19.77 6.47
CA ASP A 14 21.27 -18.44 6.53
C ASP A 14 21.14 -18.03 8.00
N TYR A 15 21.68 -16.87 8.33
CA TYR A 15 21.63 -16.30 9.66
C TYR A 15 20.22 -15.73 9.92
N ARG A 16 19.36 -16.54 10.58
CA ARG A 16 18.10 -16.06 11.18
C ARG A 16 18.31 -15.77 12.67
N PRO A 17 17.78 -14.68 13.24
CA PRO A 17 17.69 -14.52 14.70
C PRO A 17 16.74 -15.57 15.31
N PRO A 18 16.92 -15.95 16.58
CA PRO A 18 16.19 -17.08 17.17
C PRO A 18 14.74 -16.69 17.47
N LEU A 19 13.80 -17.26 16.72
CA LEU A 19 12.40 -17.35 17.12
C LEU A 19 12.27 -18.40 18.22
N TYR A 20 11.81 -17.98 19.40
CA TYR A 20 11.41 -18.88 20.48
C TYR A 20 10.18 -19.69 20.05
N TYR A 21 10.42 -20.86 19.45
CA TYR A 21 9.35 -21.81 19.12
C TYR A 21 9.03 -22.67 20.34
N ARG A 22 7.86 -22.45 20.97
CA ARG A 22 7.23 -23.44 21.85
C ARG A 22 6.24 -24.26 21.02
N PRO A 23 6.39 -25.59 20.90
CA PRO A 23 5.35 -26.40 20.28
C PRO A 23 4.08 -26.39 21.15
N PRO A 24 2.88 -26.39 20.57
CA PRO A 24 1.64 -26.49 21.33
C PRO A 24 1.58 -27.87 21.97
N ILE A 25 1.53 -27.90 23.31
CA ILE A 25 1.23 -29.12 24.07
C ILE A 25 -0.27 -29.39 23.86
N GLY A 26 -0.59 -30.42 23.08
CA GLY A 26 -1.96 -30.81 22.79
C GLY A 26 -2.79 -31.18 24.04
N PRO A 27 -4.12 -31.14 23.93
CA PRO A 27 -5.06 -31.21 25.06
C PRO A 27 -4.97 -32.51 25.88
N TYR A 28 -4.43 -33.59 25.30
CA TYR A 28 -4.31 -34.88 25.96
C TYR A 28 -3.21 -34.95 27.04
N PHE A 29 -2.23 -34.05 27.03
CA PHE A 29 -1.12 -34.09 27.99
C PHE A 29 -1.48 -33.44 29.34
N LYS A 30 -2.42 -32.47 29.35
CA LYS A 30 -2.89 -31.82 30.59
C LYS A 30 -3.89 -32.69 31.36
N LEU A 31 -4.70 -33.49 30.66
CA LEU A 31 -5.64 -34.43 31.29
C LEU A 31 -4.91 -35.53 32.07
N LEU A 32 -3.70 -35.92 31.63
CA LEU A 32 -2.89 -36.94 32.29
C LEU A 32 -2.32 -36.45 33.64
N LEU A 33 -2.03 -35.15 33.80
CA LEU A 33 -1.45 -34.60 35.02
C LEU A 33 -2.48 -34.49 36.17
N VAL A 34 -3.74 -34.23 35.84
CA VAL A 34 -4.85 -34.13 36.82
C VAL A 34 -5.27 -35.52 37.32
N LEU A 35 -5.22 -36.55 36.46
CA LEU A 35 -5.52 -37.94 36.84
C LEU A 35 -4.42 -38.59 37.68
N VAL A 36 -3.16 -38.20 37.53
CA VAL A 36 -2.05 -38.72 38.35
C VAL A 36 -2.09 -38.16 39.79
N LEU A 37 -2.64 -36.97 40.02
CA LEU A 37 -2.80 -36.41 41.37
C LEU A 37 -3.99 -36.98 42.16
N LEU A 38 -4.96 -37.62 41.49
CA LEU A 38 -6.12 -38.24 42.14
C LEU A 38 -5.96 -39.74 42.47
N SER A 39 -4.82 -40.35 42.14
CA SER A 39 -4.58 -41.79 42.35
C SER A 39 -3.58 -42.12 43.48
N VAL A 40 -3.15 -41.14 44.28
CA VAL A 40 -2.30 -41.37 45.46
C VAL A 40 -3.18 -41.59 46.70
N SER A 41 -3.50 -42.86 46.95
CA SER A 41 -3.87 -43.55 48.21
C SER A 41 -4.69 -42.83 49.32
N PRO A 42 -5.82 -43.43 49.76
CA PRO A 42 -6.56 -43.02 50.95
C PRO A 42 -5.99 -43.70 52.20
N LEU A 43 -5.02 -43.08 52.89
CA LEU A 43 -4.55 -43.58 54.20
C LEU A 43 -3.80 -42.50 54.99
N ALA A 44 -4.54 -41.51 55.51
CA ALA A 44 -4.18 -40.75 56.72
C ALA A 44 -5.27 -39.71 57.02
N LEU A 45 -6.35 -40.10 57.70
CA LEU A 45 -7.29 -39.17 58.32
C LEU A 45 -7.62 -39.67 59.72
N ALA A 46 -6.78 -39.31 60.68
CA ALA A 46 -7.12 -39.30 62.10
C ALA A 46 -6.39 -38.13 62.77
N ASN A 47 -7.18 -37.23 63.36
CA ASN A 47 -6.82 -36.19 64.32
C ASN A 47 -6.01 -34.99 63.84
N ALA A 48 -6.72 -33.96 63.35
CA ALA A 48 -6.42 -32.57 63.69
C ALA A 48 -7.69 -31.70 63.49
N GLN A 49 -8.32 -31.30 64.59
CA GLN A 49 -9.28 -30.20 64.60
C GLN A 49 -8.50 -28.89 64.52
N GLY A 50 -8.50 -28.24 63.36
CA GLY A 50 -7.89 -26.92 63.20
C GLY A 50 -7.77 -26.51 61.75
N ALA A 51 -8.64 -25.56 61.35
CA ALA A 51 -8.60 -24.78 60.11
C ALA A 51 -8.42 -25.57 58.80
N LEU A 52 -9.54 -25.81 58.10
CA LEU A 52 -9.51 -26.12 56.67
C LEU A 52 -8.88 -24.91 55.92
N PRO A 53 -7.79 -25.06 55.17
CA PRO A 53 -7.43 -24.04 54.19
C PRO A 53 -8.52 -24.01 53.13
N SER A 54 -9.11 -22.84 52.89
CA SER A 54 -9.95 -22.62 51.72
C SER A 54 -9.12 -22.96 50.49
N ILE A 55 -9.41 -24.09 49.86
CA ILE A 55 -8.95 -24.39 48.52
C ILE A 55 -9.77 -23.46 47.62
N THR A 56 -9.21 -22.30 47.29
CA THR A 56 -9.69 -21.51 46.17
C THR A 56 -9.44 -22.34 44.93
N LEU A 57 -10.48 -23.00 44.43
CA LEU A 57 -10.48 -23.50 43.06
C LEU A 57 -10.34 -22.27 42.16
N LEU A 58 -9.13 -22.03 41.65
CA LEU A 58 -8.94 -21.20 40.47
C LEU A 58 -9.63 -21.93 39.33
N LEU A 59 -10.91 -21.61 39.14
CA LEU A 59 -11.60 -21.82 37.87
C LEU A 59 -10.78 -21.04 36.83
N LEU A 60 -9.91 -21.75 36.11
CA LEU A 60 -9.39 -21.32 34.81
C LEU A 60 -10.57 -21.39 33.83
N ASP A 61 -11.55 -20.50 34.03
CA ASP A 61 -12.78 -20.42 33.24
C ASP A 61 -12.74 -19.13 32.42
N ASP A 62 -11.77 -19.12 31.51
CA ASP A 62 -11.70 -18.29 30.30
C ASP A 62 -10.83 -19.10 29.32
N GLN A 63 -11.32 -20.27 28.92
CA GLN A 63 -10.97 -20.71 27.58
C GLN A 63 -11.77 -19.80 26.65
N PRO A 64 -11.14 -19.04 25.73
CA PRO A 64 -11.90 -18.29 24.76
C PRO A 64 -12.85 -19.30 24.10
N GLU A 65 -14.16 -19.02 24.18
CA GLU A 65 -15.15 -19.78 23.44
C GLU A 65 -14.60 -19.93 22.02
N LEU A 66 -14.47 -21.17 21.55
CA LEU A 66 -14.10 -21.41 20.16
C LEU A 66 -15.19 -20.73 19.33
N GLU A 67 -14.86 -19.54 18.82
CA GLU A 67 -15.74 -18.77 17.96
C GLU A 67 -16.26 -19.71 16.86
N PRO A 68 -17.55 -19.62 16.50
CA PRO A 68 -18.09 -20.47 15.44
C PRO A 68 -17.23 -20.31 14.18
N SER A 69 -16.62 -21.41 13.73
CA SER A 69 -15.83 -21.44 12.51
C SER A 69 -16.61 -22.17 11.42
N GLY A 70 -16.67 -21.56 10.23
CA GLY A 70 -17.29 -22.12 9.06
C GLY A 70 -16.26 -22.28 7.93
N PRO A 71 -16.59 -23.07 6.89
CA PRO A 71 -15.70 -23.20 5.74
C PRO A 71 -15.35 -21.83 5.17
N VAL A 72 -14.07 -21.65 4.84
CA VAL A 72 -13.55 -20.44 4.21
C VAL A 72 -13.63 -20.59 2.70
N THR A 73 -13.98 -19.50 2.01
CA THR A 73 -13.86 -19.39 0.54
C THR A 73 -12.89 -18.27 0.21
N ALA A 74 -11.91 -18.54 -0.65
CA ALA A 74 -11.02 -17.53 -1.22
C ALA A 74 -11.56 -17.05 -2.56
N THR A 75 -11.40 -15.76 -2.85
CA THR A 75 -11.75 -15.17 -4.14
C THR A 75 -10.73 -14.10 -4.46
N LEU A 76 -9.96 -14.29 -5.53
CA LEU A 76 -8.91 -13.38 -5.99
C LEU A 76 -9.29 -12.73 -7.31
N GLN A 77 -9.17 -11.41 -7.38
CA GLN A 77 -9.37 -10.65 -8.61
C GLN A 77 -8.31 -9.54 -8.75
N SER A 78 -8.05 -9.13 -10.00
CA SER A 78 -7.35 -7.87 -10.28
C SER A 78 -8.37 -6.74 -10.41
N LEU A 79 -8.13 -5.61 -9.74
CA LEU A 79 -8.94 -4.40 -9.89
C LEU A 79 -8.34 -3.43 -10.93
N THR A 80 -7.18 -3.74 -11.49
CA THR A 80 -6.59 -3.00 -12.62
C THR A 80 -6.73 -3.83 -13.89
N ARG A 81 -5.67 -4.50 -14.32
CA ARG A 81 -5.61 -5.39 -15.48
C ARG A 81 -4.73 -6.60 -15.16
N VAL A 82 -4.79 -7.62 -16.00
CA VAL A 82 -3.94 -8.83 -15.91
C VAL A 82 -2.96 -8.95 -17.07
N HIS A 83 -2.97 -7.97 -17.97
CA HIS A 83 -2.08 -7.84 -19.11
C HIS A 83 -1.51 -6.43 -19.15
N GLY A 84 -0.19 -6.27 -19.27
CA GLY A 84 0.46 -4.96 -19.30
C GLY A 84 1.87 -5.02 -19.86
N VAL A 85 2.58 -3.90 -19.80
CA VAL A 85 3.96 -3.75 -20.28
C VAL A 85 4.88 -3.46 -19.10
N SER A 86 6.00 -4.17 -19.01
CA SER A 86 6.95 -4.02 -17.92
C SER A 86 7.64 -2.64 -17.91
N PRO A 87 7.87 -2.03 -16.73
CA PRO A 87 7.31 -2.39 -15.42
C PRO A 87 5.80 -2.18 -15.33
N GLU A 88 5.07 -3.15 -14.77
CA GLU A 88 3.60 -3.03 -14.62
C GLU A 88 3.19 -3.27 -13.17
N THR A 89 2.42 -2.35 -12.58
CA THR A 89 1.84 -2.56 -11.25
C THR A 89 0.39 -3.04 -11.33
N VAL A 90 0.12 -4.19 -10.70
CA VAL A 90 -1.22 -4.78 -10.64
C VAL A 90 -1.79 -4.66 -9.23
N TYR A 91 -3.08 -4.31 -9.14
CA TYR A 91 -3.81 -4.24 -7.88
C TYR A 91 -4.67 -5.49 -7.68
N PHE A 92 -4.42 -6.23 -6.60
CA PHE A 92 -5.14 -7.44 -6.26
C PHE A 92 -6.12 -7.19 -5.11
N SER A 93 -7.29 -7.79 -5.21
CA SER A 93 -8.30 -7.80 -4.16
C SER A 93 -8.78 -9.22 -3.89
N ALA A 94 -8.78 -9.57 -2.61
CA ALA A 94 -9.40 -10.75 -2.05
C ALA A 94 -10.61 -10.43 -1.15
N HIS A 95 -11.18 -9.22 -1.26
CA HIS A 95 -12.24 -8.76 -0.35
C HIS A 95 -13.54 -9.56 -0.45
N GLN A 96 -13.73 -10.32 -1.53
CA GLN A 96 -14.93 -11.15 -1.75
C GLN A 96 -14.82 -12.51 -1.04
N SER A 97 -13.63 -12.84 -0.54
CA SER A 97 -13.40 -14.01 0.30
C SER A 97 -14.27 -13.96 1.56
N ASN A 98 -14.62 -15.13 2.09
CA ASN A 98 -15.68 -15.26 3.07
C ASN A 98 -15.39 -16.37 4.09
N ASP A 99 -15.92 -16.22 5.29
CA ASP A 99 -16.10 -17.29 6.27
C ASP A 99 -17.59 -17.51 6.42
N ILE A 100 -18.08 -18.71 6.13
CA ILE A 100 -19.53 -18.98 6.15
C ILE A 100 -20.13 -18.77 7.55
N ALA A 101 -19.33 -18.82 8.62
CA ALA A 101 -19.81 -18.52 9.96
C ALA A 101 -20.06 -17.01 10.20
N ASP A 102 -19.37 -16.12 9.48
CA ASP A 102 -19.57 -14.67 9.55
C ASP A 102 -19.17 -14.00 8.22
N GLU A 103 -20.19 -13.62 7.44
CA GLU A 103 -20.00 -13.07 6.12
C GLU A 103 -19.76 -11.55 6.09
N SER A 104 -19.72 -10.90 7.26
CA SER A 104 -19.62 -9.45 7.37
C SER A 104 -18.30 -8.91 6.83
N LEU A 105 -18.32 -7.70 6.23
CA LEU A 105 -17.10 -7.00 5.83
C LEU A 105 -16.16 -6.76 7.01
N GLN A 106 -16.70 -6.57 8.22
CA GLN A 106 -15.90 -6.44 9.43
C GLN A 106 -15.09 -7.71 9.71
N HIS A 107 -15.69 -8.89 9.55
CA HIS A 107 -15.00 -10.17 9.71
C HIS A 107 -13.92 -10.36 8.66
N ARG A 108 -14.21 -10.07 7.39
CA ARG A 108 -13.24 -10.20 6.29
C ARG A 108 -11.99 -9.34 6.51
N TYR A 109 -12.18 -8.07 6.86
CA TYR A 109 -11.08 -7.14 7.07
C TYR A 109 -10.44 -7.24 8.45
N GLY A 110 -11.12 -7.85 9.42
CA GLY A 110 -10.71 -7.83 10.81
C GLY A 110 -10.42 -9.20 11.43
N ARG A 111 -10.67 -10.31 10.77
CA ARG A 111 -10.52 -11.64 11.39
C ARG A 111 -9.92 -12.66 10.42
N LEU A 112 -10.06 -12.45 9.12
CA LEU A 112 -9.37 -13.28 8.13
C LEU A 112 -7.92 -12.84 7.95
N ALA A 113 -7.07 -13.83 7.69
CA ALA A 113 -5.69 -13.66 7.31
C ALA A 113 -5.51 -13.91 5.82
N TYR A 114 -4.61 -13.15 5.19
CA TYR A 114 -4.35 -13.22 3.76
C TYR A 114 -2.86 -13.45 3.49
N HIS A 115 -2.57 -14.40 2.62
CA HIS A 115 -1.24 -14.63 2.06
C HIS A 115 -1.30 -14.48 0.55
N PHE A 116 -0.86 -13.34 0.02
CA PHE A 116 -0.67 -13.16 -1.41
C PHE A 116 0.72 -13.66 -1.80
N HIS A 117 0.81 -14.51 -2.82
CA HIS A 117 2.05 -14.96 -3.44
C HIS A 117 2.02 -14.60 -4.92
N PHE A 118 2.95 -13.77 -5.38
CA PHE A 118 2.90 -13.18 -6.73
C PHE A 118 3.55 -14.05 -7.81
N ASP A 119 4.17 -15.17 -7.43
CA ASP A 119 4.86 -16.10 -8.35
C ASP A 119 6.03 -15.47 -9.12
N ASP A 120 6.60 -14.42 -8.54
CA ASP A 120 7.68 -13.60 -9.03
C ASP A 120 8.93 -13.74 -8.13
N PRO A 121 9.65 -14.88 -8.20
CA PRO A 121 10.80 -15.15 -7.33
C PRO A 121 12.00 -14.22 -7.60
N ASP A 122 12.06 -13.58 -8.77
CA ASP A 122 13.16 -12.72 -9.18
C ASP A 122 13.01 -11.28 -8.66
N SER A 123 11.84 -10.93 -8.15
CA SER A 123 11.53 -9.59 -7.60
C SER A 123 12.39 -9.19 -6.40
N GLY A 124 13.03 -10.14 -5.72
CA GLY A 124 13.94 -9.87 -4.61
C GLY A 124 13.24 -9.30 -3.37
N ALA A 125 13.88 -8.31 -2.74
CA ALA A 125 13.40 -7.69 -1.49
C ALA A 125 13.32 -6.17 -1.60
N TYR A 126 12.43 -5.55 -0.85
CA TYR A 126 12.33 -4.10 -0.73
C TYR A 126 13.57 -3.54 -0.01
N ALA A 127 14.24 -2.55 -0.61
CA ALA A 127 15.42 -1.92 -0.01
C ALA A 127 15.11 -1.20 1.32
N THR A 128 13.87 -0.73 1.47
CA THR A 128 13.35 -0.01 2.64
C THR A 128 13.22 -0.88 3.88
N THR A 129 12.63 -2.07 3.74
CA THR A 129 12.22 -2.93 4.86
C THR A 129 12.95 -4.27 4.89
N GLY A 130 13.50 -4.72 3.76
CA GLY A 130 14.02 -6.08 3.58
C GLY A 130 12.91 -7.14 3.39
N GLY A 131 11.64 -6.73 3.36
CA GLY A 131 10.52 -7.62 3.06
C GLY A 131 10.61 -8.17 1.65
N SER A 132 10.17 -9.40 1.44
CA SER A 132 10.12 -10.01 0.11
C SER A 132 9.14 -9.26 -0.79
N LYS A 133 9.52 -8.99 -2.04
CA LYS A 133 8.59 -8.44 -3.03
C LYS A 133 7.61 -9.50 -3.55
N ASN A 134 7.97 -10.78 -3.49
CA ASN A 134 7.16 -11.89 -4.01
C ASN A 134 5.94 -12.28 -3.15
N HIS A 135 5.75 -11.70 -1.97
CA HIS A 135 4.57 -12.02 -1.15
C HIS A 135 4.18 -10.91 -0.20
N GLN A 136 2.89 -10.89 0.16
CA GLN A 136 2.34 -10.09 1.24
C GLN A 136 1.61 -11.02 2.20
N VAL A 137 2.00 -11.00 3.47
CA VAL A 137 1.35 -11.77 4.54
C VAL A 137 0.79 -10.79 5.55
N SER A 138 -0.52 -10.63 5.58
CA SER A 138 -1.16 -9.63 6.45
C SER A 138 -2.64 -9.95 6.68
N GLY A 139 -3.29 -9.15 7.53
CA GLY A 139 -4.76 -9.14 7.64
C GLY A 139 -5.46 -8.35 6.51
N SER A 140 -4.70 -7.82 5.53
CA SER A 140 -5.27 -7.00 4.45
C SER A 140 -5.76 -7.88 3.29
N PRO A 141 -7.04 -7.76 2.87
CA PRO A 141 -7.54 -8.41 1.66
C PRO A 141 -7.09 -7.73 0.37
N ARG A 142 -6.13 -6.81 0.41
CA ARG A 142 -5.68 -6.04 -0.75
C ARG A 142 -4.18 -5.96 -0.81
N ALA A 143 -3.64 -6.06 -2.03
CA ALA A 143 -2.21 -6.05 -2.28
C ALA A 143 -1.90 -5.38 -3.63
N ILE A 144 -0.69 -4.86 -3.77
CA ILE A 144 -0.14 -4.38 -5.04
C ILE A 144 1.20 -5.06 -5.29
N HIS A 145 1.52 -5.30 -6.56
CA HIS A 145 2.83 -5.83 -6.96
C HIS A 145 3.25 -5.25 -8.31
N THR A 146 4.51 -4.84 -8.43
CA THR A 146 5.10 -4.39 -9.69
C THR A 146 5.89 -5.55 -10.31
N PHE A 147 5.42 -6.03 -11.46
CA PHE A 147 6.07 -7.10 -12.20
C PHE A 147 7.11 -6.53 -13.18
N ILE A 148 8.29 -7.14 -13.19
CA ILE A 148 9.39 -6.80 -14.10
C ILE A 148 9.60 -7.97 -15.06
N CYS A 149 9.35 -7.73 -16.34
CA CYS A 149 9.58 -8.71 -17.39
C CYS A 149 10.77 -8.30 -18.27
N THR A 150 11.87 -9.03 -18.11
CA THR A 150 13.11 -8.85 -18.85
C THR A 150 13.61 -10.21 -19.34
N PRO A 151 14.51 -10.28 -20.33
CA PRO A 151 15.11 -11.54 -20.77
C PRO A 151 15.76 -12.37 -19.67
N GLU A 152 16.15 -11.73 -18.56
CA GLU A 152 16.76 -12.35 -17.38
C GLU A 152 15.73 -12.95 -16.40
N SER A 153 14.45 -12.57 -16.50
CA SER A 153 13.41 -13.07 -15.60
C SER A 153 13.18 -14.59 -15.81
N SER A 154 13.07 -15.35 -14.74
CA SER A 154 12.82 -16.81 -14.77
C SER A 154 11.49 -17.18 -15.42
N ARG A 155 10.54 -16.23 -15.47
CA ARG A 155 9.24 -16.36 -16.13
C ARG A 155 9.24 -15.93 -17.59
N TYR A 156 10.37 -15.44 -18.12
CA TYR A 156 10.44 -14.92 -19.49
C TYR A 156 10.37 -16.03 -20.54
N GLN A 157 9.36 -15.94 -21.39
CA GLN A 157 9.18 -16.81 -22.54
C GLN A 157 8.68 -16.00 -23.74
N SER A 158 9.45 -15.98 -24.82
CA SER A 158 9.05 -15.36 -26.09
C SER A 158 8.61 -13.88 -25.97
N GLY A 159 9.28 -13.08 -25.14
CA GLY A 159 8.95 -11.65 -24.99
C GLY A 159 7.95 -11.31 -23.90
N VAL A 160 7.39 -12.32 -23.22
CA VAL A 160 6.40 -12.14 -22.16
C VAL A 160 6.78 -12.94 -20.91
N CYS A 161 6.29 -12.52 -19.75
CA CYS A 161 6.45 -13.21 -18.47
C CYS A 161 5.06 -13.53 -17.92
N THR A 162 4.84 -14.78 -17.53
CA THR A 162 3.56 -15.25 -16.97
C THR A 162 3.73 -15.68 -15.53
N TYR A 163 2.86 -15.15 -14.67
CA TYR A 163 2.87 -15.32 -13.23
C TYR A 163 1.54 -15.94 -12.78
N GLN A 164 1.59 -16.97 -11.93
CA GLN A 164 0.40 -17.56 -11.32
C GLN A 164 0.21 -17.01 -9.90
N VAL A 165 -0.41 -15.83 -9.81
CA VAL A 165 -0.65 -15.16 -8.53
C VAL A 165 -1.67 -15.96 -7.73
N GLY A 166 -1.35 -16.26 -6.47
CA GLY A 166 -2.24 -16.98 -5.56
C GLY A 166 -2.55 -16.18 -4.30
N VAL A 167 -3.72 -16.41 -3.71
CA VAL A 167 -4.04 -15.96 -2.36
C VAL A 167 -4.49 -17.16 -1.52
N ARG A 168 -3.95 -17.28 -0.30
CA ARG A 168 -4.56 -18.09 0.76
C ARG A 168 -5.33 -17.19 1.70
N VAL A 169 -6.56 -17.58 2.01
CA VAL A 169 -7.40 -16.94 3.03
C VAL A 169 -7.60 -17.93 4.16
N GLN A 170 -7.35 -17.51 5.41
CA GLN A 170 -7.43 -18.37 6.57
C GLN A 170 -8.22 -17.71 7.71
N ASN A 171 -9.14 -18.44 8.32
CA ASN A 171 -9.89 -17.97 9.50
C ASN A 171 -9.12 -18.25 10.81
N PRO A 172 -9.54 -17.68 11.96
CA PRO A 172 -8.86 -17.90 13.24
C PRO A 172 -8.86 -19.36 13.72
N ALA A 173 -9.78 -20.21 13.26
CA ALA A 173 -9.80 -21.63 13.56
C ALA A 173 -8.76 -22.43 12.74
N GLY A 174 -8.13 -21.79 11.76
CA GLY A 174 -7.11 -22.36 10.90
C GLY A 174 -7.65 -23.04 9.63
N GLU A 175 -8.95 -22.95 9.37
CA GLU A 175 -9.52 -23.36 8.09
C GLU A 175 -9.12 -22.35 7.02
N TYR A 176 -8.85 -22.85 5.81
CA TYR A 176 -8.36 -22.02 4.73
C TYR A 176 -8.90 -22.44 3.37
N ALA A 177 -8.81 -21.52 2.42
CA ALA A 177 -8.99 -21.77 1.00
C ALA A 177 -7.97 -20.98 0.19
N ASP A 178 -7.67 -21.46 -1.01
CA ASP A 178 -6.78 -20.83 -1.97
C ASP A 178 -7.55 -20.43 -3.24
N ASP A 179 -7.14 -19.34 -3.88
CA ASP A 179 -7.59 -18.96 -5.22
C ASP A 179 -6.42 -18.38 -6.02
N PHE A 180 -6.50 -18.46 -7.36
CA PHE A 180 -5.39 -18.12 -8.26
C PHE A 180 -5.85 -17.32 -9.48
N LEU A 181 -4.98 -16.43 -9.94
CA LEU A 181 -5.16 -15.61 -11.12
C LEU A 181 -3.87 -15.57 -11.93
N THR A 182 -3.97 -15.69 -13.25
CA THR A 182 -2.83 -15.55 -14.15
C THR A 182 -2.62 -14.09 -14.56
N VAL A 183 -1.39 -13.60 -14.42
CA VAL A 183 -0.96 -12.27 -14.90
C VAL A 183 0.11 -12.48 -15.98
N THR A 184 0.00 -11.75 -17.10
CA THR A 184 0.96 -11.82 -18.21
C THR A 184 1.48 -10.44 -18.56
N ILE A 185 2.79 -10.23 -18.43
CA ILE A 185 3.45 -8.95 -18.66
C ILE A 185 4.37 -9.06 -19.87
N SER A 186 4.25 -8.13 -20.82
CA SER A 186 5.16 -8.04 -21.96
C SER A 186 6.43 -7.31 -21.56
N GLY A 187 7.58 -7.79 -22.00
CA GLY A 187 8.81 -7.01 -21.93
C GLY A 187 8.69 -5.75 -22.79
N SER A 188 9.18 -4.61 -22.32
CA SER A 188 9.08 -3.34 -23.04
C SER A 188 9.79 -3.37 -24.40
N ASP A 189 10.95 -4.04 -24.48
CA ASP A 189 11.69 -4.25 -25.75
C ASP A 189 10.94 -5.15 -26.75
N HIS A 190 10.00 -5.97 -26.27
CA HIS A 190 9.16 -6.81 -27.13
C HIS A 190 7.89 -6.08 -27.57
N TYR A 191 7.28 -5.32 -26.66
CA TYR A 191 6.04 -4.60 -26.92
C TYR A 191 6.23 -3.41 -27.87
N TYR A 192 7.25 -2.57 -27.61
CA TYR A 192 7.52 -1.39 -28.41
C TYR A 192 8.49 -1.69 -29.54
N SER A 193 8.05 -1.47 -30.76
CA SER A 193 8.92 -1.54 -31.93
C SER A 193 9.92 -0.38 -31.94
N ALA A 194 10.96 -0.47 -32.78
CA ALA A 194 11.87 0.67 -33.02
C ALA A 194 11.12 1.90 -33.59
N ALA A 195 10.02 1.73 -34.32
CA ALA A 195 9.20 2.84 -34.84
C ALA A 195 8.34 3.51 -33.75
N ASP A 196 8.10 2.79 -32.65
CA ASP A 196 7.36 3.27 -31.48
C ASP A 196 8.27 3.70 -30.34
N THR A 197 9.59 3.60 -30.55
CA THR A 197 10.60 4.03 -29.60
C THR A 197 11.22 5.36 -30.02
N LEU A 198 11.25 6.34 -29.12
CA LEU A 198 11.94 7.62 -29.27
C LEU A 198 13.18 7.62 -28.38
N CYS A 199 14.34 7.94 -28.94
CA CYS A 199 15.61 8.06 -28.24
C CYS A 199 15.94 9.54 -28.08
N ILE A 200 16.00 10.04 -26.84
CA ILE A 200 16.22 11.47 -26.55
C ILE A 200 17.65 11.68 -26.04
N SER A 201 18.43 12.49 -26.75
CA SER A 201 19.81 12.86 -26.39
C SER A 201 20.10 14.31 -26.75
N THR A 202 20.39 15.14 -25.75
CA THR A 202 20.75 16.56 -25.93
C THR A 202 22.13 16.74 -26.54
N THR A 203 23.02 15.75 -26.39
CA THR A 203 24.36 15.76 -26.99
C THR A 203 24.40 15.15 -28.39
N GLY A 204 23.33 14.48 -28.81
CA GLY A 204 23.24 13.77 -30.09
C GLY A 204 23.91 12.38 -30.09
N ASP A 205 24.32 11.86 -28.92
CA ASP A 205 24.77 10.48 -28.81
C ASP A 205 23.58 9.55 -28.52
N PHE A 206 23.30 8.63 -29.44
CA PHE A 206 22.18 7.68 -29.36
C PHE A 206 22.64 6.22 -29.21
N THR A 207 23.90 6.01 -28.85
CA THR A 207 24.46 4.67 -28.65
C THR A 207 23.63 3.87 -27.65
N GLY A 208 23.23 2.65 -28.03
CA GLY A 208 22.42 1.76 -27.19
C GLY A 208 20.91 1.99 -27.26
N CYS A 209 20.41 2.80 -28.21
CA CYS A 209 18.99 2.98 -28.44
C CYS A 209 18.61 2.84 -29.92
N GLU A 210 17.78 1.83 -30.23
CA GLU A 210 17.23 1.60 -31.55
C GLU A 210 15.83 2.22 -31.63
N GLY A 211 15.76 3.44 -32.18
CA GLY A 211 14.52 4.19 -32.28
C GLY A 211 14.67 5.50 -33.04
N THR A 212 13.61 6.29 -33.08
CA THR A 212 13.63 7.63 -33.68
C THR A 212 14.46 8.55 -32.79
N GLN A 213 15.52 9.14 -33.35
CA GLN A 213 16.47 9.98 -32.62
C GLN A 213 15.99 11.42 -32.55
N LEU A 214 15.85 11.97 -31.35
CA LEU A 214 15.43 13.34 -31.10
C LEU A 214 16.40 14.02 -30.11
N ASN A 215 16.55 15.33 -30.23
CA ASN A 215 17.39 16.14 -29.36
C ASN A 215 16.60 16.94 -28.31
N GLN A 216 15.27 16.73 -28.26
CA GLN A 216 14.35 17.43 -27.38
C GLN A 216 13.27 16.48 -26.89
N THR A 217 12.74 16.75 -25.69
CA THR A 217 11.57 16.07 -25.14
C THR A 217 10.35 16.31 -26.05
N PRO A 218 9.53 15.28 -26.36
CA PRO A 218 8.30 15.47 -27.14
C PRO A 218 7.32 16.44 -26.47
N ASP A 219 6.50 17.10 -27.29
CA ASP A 219 5.44 17.99 -26.83
C ASP A 219 4.22 17.18 -26.32
N VAL A 220 3.33 17.84 -25.57
CA VAL A 220 2.06 17.23 -25.13
C VAL A 220 1.27 16.76 -26.35
N GLY A 221 0.77 15.53 -26.33
CA GLY A 221 0.05 14.90 -27.44
C GLY A 221 0.92 14.04 -28.36
N GLU A 222 2.23 14.00 -28.16
CA GLU A 222 3.18 13.21 -28.98
C GLU A 222 3.66 11.91 -28.32
N PHE A 223 3.16 11.56 -27.13
CA PHE A 223 3.56 10.39 -26.35
C PHE A 223 2.73 9.14 -26.62
N SER A 224 1.50 9.28 -27.11
CA SER A 224 0.57 8.15 -27.28
C SER A 224 1.16 6.97 -28.06
N GLY A 225 1.14 5.78 -27.45
CA GLY A 225 1.68 4.56 -28.02
C GLY A 225 3.21 4.54 -28.14
N LYS A 226 3.92 5.43 -27.44
CA LYS A 226 5.38 5.55 -27.52
C LYS A 226 6.10 5.09 -26.26
N ARG A 227 7.28 4.52 -26.50
CA ARG A 227 8.34 4.39 -25.50
C ARG A 227 9.37 5.48 -25.72
N VAL A 228 9.50 6.39 -24.77
CA VAL A 228 10.45 7.51 -24.82
C VAL A 228 11.59 7.22 -23.87
N ARG A 229 12.79 7.08 -24.43
CA ARG A 229 14.01 6.71 -23.69
C ARG A 229 14.92 7.91 -23.59
N PHE A 230 15.26 8.32 -22.37
CA PHE A 230 16.16 9.44 -22.11
C PHE A 230 17.59 8.95 -21.86
N ARG A 231 18.57 9.62 -22.46
CA ARG A 231 19.97 9.23 -22.29
C ARG A 231 20.47 9.46 -20.86
N ARG A 232 21.08 8.43 -20.28
CA ARG A 232 21.76 8.51 -18.98
C ARG A 232 22.86 9.58 -18.94
N GLY A 233 22.98 10.23 -17.78
CA GLY A 233 23.95 11.30 -17.53
C GLY A 233 23.61 12.66 -18.16
N GLU A 234 22.46 12.81 -18.81
CA GLU A 234 22.02 14.07 -19.42
C GLU A 234 20.81 14.69 -18.71
N SER A 235 20.59 15.98 -18.97
CA SER A 235 19.48 16.78 -18.45
C SER A 235 18.56 17.22 -19.57
N PHE A 236 17.25 17.11 -19.36
CA PHE A 236 16.23 17.37 -20.39
C PHE A 236 15.21 18.41 -19.94
N ALA A 237 14.34 18.82 -20.85
CA ALA A 237 13.13 19.55 -20.50
C ALA A 237 12.12 18.60 -19.82
N SER A 238 11.18 19.17 -19.07
CA SER A 238 10.06 18.43 -18.48
C SER A 238 9.27 17.64 -19.53
N ALA A 239 8.74 16.49 -19.14
CA ALA A 239 7.86 15.66 -19.98
C ALA A 239 6.43 15.70 -19.45
N CYS A 240 5.46 15.94 -20.33
CA CYS A 240 4.08 16.20 -19.93
C CYS A 240 3.13 15.45 -20.84
N ILE A 241 2.39 14.51 -20.24
CA ILE A 241 1.53 13.55 -20.92
C ILE A 241 0.08 14.02 -20.77
N GLY A 242 -0.58 14.25 -21.90
CA GLY A 242 -1.92 14.80 -21.97
C GLY A 242 -3.01 13.85 -21.50
N TYR A 243 -4.19 14.38 -21.16
CA TYR A 243 -5.34 13.59 -20.72
C TYR A 243 -5.86 12.58 -21.76
N GLN A 244 -5.63 12.83 -23.06
CA GLN A 244 -6.03 11.93 -24.15
C GLN A 244 -4.99 10.84 -24.45
N GLU A 245 -3.79 10.96 -23.88
CA GLU A 245 -2.69 10.09 -24.26
C GLU A 245 -2.76 8.75 -23.54
N SER A 246 -2.26 7.70 -24.20
CA SER A 246 -2.29 6.36 -23.65
C SER A 246 -1.14 5.47 -24.08
N THR A 247 -0.85 4.45 -23.27
CA THR A 247 0.18 3.43 -23.53
C THR A 247 1.55 4.07 -23.74
N VAL A 248 2.00 4.77 -22.70
CA VAL A 248 3.25 5.55 -22.68
C VAL A 248 4.24 4.93 -21.73
N LEU A 249 5.48 4.73 -22.17
CA LEU A 249 6.59 4.34 -21.31
C LEU A 249 7.71 5.38 -21.38
N LEU A 250 8.03 6.03 -20.27
CA LEU A 250 9.23 6.86 -20.13
C LEU A 250 10.30 6.06 -19.38
N ASP A 251 11.45 5.81 -20.02
CA ASP A 251 12.58 5.11 -19.39
C ASP A 251 13.94 5.70 -19.77
N ALA A 252 15.02 5.03 -19.38
CA ALA A 252 16.39 5.44 -19.67
C ALA A 252 17.09 4.51 -20.69
N PHE A 253 18.07 5.06 -21.42
CA PHE A 253 19.01 4.29 -22.22
C PHE A 253 20.46 4.78 -22.05
N GLY A 254 21.40 3.97 -22.52
CA GLY A 254 22.84 4.23 -22.42
C GLY A 254 23.47 3.63 -21.17
N GLU A 255 24.80 3.71 -21.12
CA GLU A 255 25.61 3.15 -20.03
C GLU A 255 25.76 4.14 -18.86
N GLY A 256 26.11 3.62 -17.68
CA GLY A 256 26.42 4.40 -16.48
C GLY A 256 25.30 4.42 -15.43
N GLU A 257 25.66 4.83 -14.22
CA GLU A 257 24.74 4.81 -13.06
C GLU A 257 23.87 6.06 -12.95
N GLN A 258 24.30 7.18 -13.55
CA GLN A 258 23.59 8.45 -13.48
C GLN A 258 22.29 8.39 -14.29
N ARG A 259 21.16 8.50 -13.60
CA ARG A 259 19.85 8.55 -14.23
C ARG A 259 19.70 9.85 -15.04
N PRO A 260 19.00 9.82 -16.19
CA PRO A 260 18.63 11.05 -16.89
C PRO A 260 17.82 11.96 -15.97
N PHE A 261 18.11 13.26 -16.01
CA PHE A 261 17.44 14.25 -15.18
C PHE A 261 16.35 15.00 -15.96
N LEU A 262 15.14 15.07 -15.38
CA LEU A 262 14.05 15.93 -15.86
C LEU A 262 13.58 16.83 -14.70
N PRO A 263 13.39 18.15 -14.93
CA PRO A 263 12.85 19.05 -13.91
C PRO A 263 11.47 18.62 -13.39
N SER A 264 10.61 18.11 -14.27
CA SER A 264 9.34 17.52 -13.88
C SER A 264 8.82 16.50 -14.88
N VAL A 265 8.05 15.53 -14.38
CA VAL A 265 7.16 14.71 -15.22
C VAL A 265 5.73 14.88 -14.72
N ARG A 266 4.81 15.26 -15.63
CA ARG A 266 3.38 15.42 -15.33
C ARG A 266 2.53 14.51 -16.19
N VAL A 267 1.58 13.80 -15.59
CA VAL A 267 0.65 12.89 -16.28
C VAL A 267 -0.78 13.37 -16.10
N GLY A 268 -1.53 13.51 -17.19
CA GLY A 268 -2.86 14.11 -17.16
C GLY A 268 -2.75 15.63 -17.12
N VAL A 269 -2.33 16.22 -18.23
CA VAL A 269 -2.39 17.66 -18.46
C VAL A 269 -3.28 17.97 -19.67
N ASP A 270 -3.72 19.20 -19.83
CA ASP A 270 -4.48 19.62 -21.00
C ASP A 270 -3.53 20.07 -22.12
N SER A 271 -2.96 21.27 -22.03
CA SER A 271 -2.10 21.83 -23.10
C SER A 271 -0.62 21.96 -22.76
N SER A 272 -0.26 21.95 -21.47
CA SER A 272 1.13 22.13 -21.01
C SER A 272 1.35 21.59 -19.60
N CYS A 273 2.60 21.47 -19.17
CA CYS A 273 2.96 21.00 -17.83
C CYS A 273 2.32 21.76 -16.65
N ASN A 274 1.91 23.01 -16.89
CA ASN A 274 1.30 23.87 -15.87
C ASN A 274 -0.23 23.97 -16.01
N ASP A 275 -0.81 23.27 -16.99
CA ASP A 275 -2.21 23.34 -17.35
C ASP A 275 -2.90 22.02 -17.03
N GLY A 276 -3.25 21.83 -15.75
CA GLY A 276 -3.89 20.61 -15.25
C GLY A 276 -5.42 20.68 -15.15
N VAL A 277 -6.05 21.77 -15.59
CA VAL A 277 -7.50 21.95 -15.50
C VAL A 277 -8.09 22.06 -16.92
N PRO A 278 -8.77 21.02 -17.42
CA PRO A 278 -9.32 21.04 -18.78
C PRO A 278 -10.53 21.99 -18.88
N SER A 279 -10.89 22.38 -20.10
CA SER A 279 -12.17 23.05 -20.35
C SER A 279 -13.30 22.05 -20.61
N ASN A 280 -14.55 22.45 -20.45
CA ASN A 280 -15.71 21.60 -20.82
C ASN A 280 -15.70 21.16 -22.29
N ALA A 281 -15.09 21.97 -23.17
CA ALA A 281 -14.97 21.61 -24.57
C ALA A 281 -13.95 20.49 -24.80
N ASP A 282 -13.00 20.30 -23.88
CA ASP A 282 -12.01 19.23 -23.96
C ASP A 282 -12.55 17.92 -23.38
N LEU A 283 -13.37 18.01 -22.33
CA LEU A 283 -13.97 16.84 -21.65
C LEU A 283 -14.66 15.87 -22.61
N VAL A 284 -15.35 16.37 -23.64
CA VAL A 284 -16.06 15.54 -24.62
C VAL A 284 -15.13 14.70 -25.51
N ASN A 285 -13.84 15.02 -25.54
CA ASN A 285 -12.82 14.33 -26.32
C ASN A 285 -11.99 13.37 -25.48
N TYR A 286 -12.16 13.36 -24.15
CA TYR A 286 -11.38 12.50 -23.27
C TYR A 286 -12.06 11.15 -23.07
N PRO A 287 -11.32 10.02 -22.99
CA PRO A 287 -11.92 8.70 -22.87
C PRO A 287 -12.65 8.48 -21.54
N ASP A 288 -13.87 7.95 -21.55
CA ASP A 288 -14.58 7.58 -20.31
C ASP A 288 -13.82 6.49 -19.54
N LEU A 289 -13.64 6.64 -18.23
CA LEU A 289 -13.13 5.56 -17.37
C LEU A 289 -14.08 4.36 -17.43
N SER A 290 -13.61 3.22 -17.95
CA SER A 290 -14.45 2.03 -18.16
C SER A 290 -13.74 0.72 -17.85
N ARG A 291 -14.55 -0.34 -17.73
CA ARG A 291 -14.12 -1.72 -17.49
C ARG A 291 -14.50 -2.64 -18.65
N ASP A 292 -13.69 -3.65 -18.89
CA ASP A 292 -13.99 -4.76 -19.78
C ASP A 292 -15.04 -5.72 -19.17
N VAL A 293 -15.40 -6.77 -19.92
CA VAL A 293 -16.39 -7.77 -19.49
C VAL A 293 -15.95 -8.59 -18.27
N ASN A 294 -14.65 -8.60 -17.97
CA ASN A 294 -14.07 -9.29 -16.82
C ASN A 294 -13.89 -8.35 -15.62
N GLY A 295 -14.27 -7.08 -15.75
CA GLY A 295 -14.16 -6.08 -14.69
C GLY A 295 -12.79 -5.39 -14.61
N HIS A 296 -11.89 -5.62 -15.57
CA HIS A 296 -10.59 -4.94 -15.62
C HIS A 296 -10.73 -3.56 -16.24
N ILE A 297 -9.95 -2.57 -15.77
CA ILE A 297 -9.91 -1.25 -16.41
C ILE A 297 -9.39 -1.39 -17.84
N SER A 298 -10.14 -0.84 -18.81
CA SER A 298 -9.81 -0.93 -20.23
C SER A 298 -9.45 0.40 -20.87
N GLN A 299 -9.85 1.53 -20.27
CA GLN A 299 -9.54 2.87 -20.76
C GLN A 299 -9.78 3.91 -19.64
N GLY A 300 -9.29 5.14 -19.85
CA GLY A 300 -9.55 6.31 -19.01
C GLY A 300 -8.70 7.50 -19.44
N TRP A 301 -8.65 8.55 -18.61
CA TRP A 301 -7.79 9.70 -18.88
C TRP A 301 -6.34 9.35 -18.57
N ALA A 302 -5.40 9.81 -19.42
CA ALA A 302 -3.96 9.57 -19.31
C ALA A 302 -3.68 8.10 -18.92
N TYR A 303 -4.05 7.20 -19.83
CA TYR A 303 -4.25 5.78 -19.53
C TYR A 303 -3.00 4.95 -19.81
N ASP A 304 -2.64 4.04 -18.89
CA ASP A 304 -1.50 3.13 -19.10
C ASP A 304 -0.19 3.89 -19.34
N VAL A 305 0.26 4.58 -18.29
CA VAL A 305 1.46 5.41 -18.32
C VAL A 305 2.45 4.88 -17.30
N THR A 306 3.66 4.54 -17.76
CA THR A 306 4.75 4.12 -16.89
C THR A 306 5.93 5.07 -17.00
N VAL A 307 6.46 5.49 -15.85
CA VAL A 307 7.65 6.34 -15.76
C VAL A 307 8.65 5.64 -14.86
N THR A 308 9.86 5.38 -15.38
CA THR A 308 10.83 4.57 -14.63
C THR A 308 12.30 4.89 -14.87
N GLY A 309 13.14 4.69 -13.85
CA GLY A 309 14.59 4.80 -13.97
C GLY A 309 15.11 6.22 -14.19
N LEU A 310 14.32 7.24 -13.83
CA LEU A 310 14.64 8.66 -14.03
C LEU A 310 15.00 9.34 -12.69
N ARG A 311 15.76 10.44 -12.77
CA ARG A 311 15.92 11.40 -11.68
C ARG A 311 15.02 12.61 -11.95
N LEU A 312 14.15 12.95 -11.02
CA LEU A 312 13.11 13.96 -11.23
C LEU A 312 13.22 15.08 -10.20
N GLY A 313 13.05 16.32 -10.64
CA GLY A 313 12.89 17.47 -9.74
C GLY A 313 11.57 17.39 -8.97
N SER A 314 10.50 17.06 -9.69
CA SER A 314 9.18 16.74 -9.14
C SER A 314 8.44 15.77 -10.08
N ALA A 315 7.42 15.09 -9.58
CA ALA A 315 6.57 14.21 -10.38
C ALA A 315 5.10 14.35 -9.99
N GLY A 316 4.18 14.09 -10.90
CA GLY A 316 2.80 13.94 -10.48
C GLY A 316 1.73 13.80 -11.54
N GLY A 317 0.51 13.52 -11.07
CA GLY A 317 -0.70 13.39 -11.84
C GLY A 317 -1.58 14.65 -11.75
N GLY A 318 -2.33 14.93 -12.81
CA GLY A 318 -3.37 15.96 -12.82
C GLY A 318 -4.66 15.54 -12.12
N MET A 319 -5.79 16.07 -12.58
CA MET A 319 -7.10 15.91 -11.96
C MET A 319 -7.66 14.50 -12.06
N ALA A 320 -7.29 13.79 -13.13
CA ALA A 320 -7.59 12.40 -13.34
C ALA A 320 -6.43 11.74 -14.09
N SER A 321 -6.13 10.50 -13.73
CA SER A 321 -5.20 9.63 -14.46
C SER A 321 -5.57 8.18 -14.18
N THR A 322 -5.22 7.28 -15.09
CA THR A 322 -5.74 5.90 -15.05
C THR A 322 -4.63 4.91 -15.32
N LEU A 323 -4.35 4.02 -14.36
CA LEU A 323 -3.25 3.04 -14.46
C LEU A 323 -1.90 3.71 -14.73
N VAL A 324 -1.43 4.49 -13.76
CA VAL A 324 -0.12 5.15 -13.83
C VAL A 324 0.85 4.47 -12.88
N THR A 325 1.95 3.95 -13.42
CA THR A 325 3.05 3.33 -12.66
C THR A 325 4.26 4.26 -12.62
N TRP A 326 4.63 4.69 -11.44
CA TRP A 326 5.85 5.45 -11.17
C TRP A 326 6.82 4.53 -10.45
N HIS A 327 7.83 4.04 -11.15
CA HIS A 327 8.65 2.93 -10.65
C HIS A 327 10.14 3.27 -10.68
N ASP A 328 10.88 2.98 -9.61
CA ASP A 328 12.33 3.19 -9.57
C ASP A 328 12.73 4.65 -9.91
N LEU A 329 12.15 5.62 -9.20
CA LEU A 329 12.44 7.04 -9.42
C LEU A 329 13.33 7.61 -8.32
N ASP A 330 14.19 8.54 -8.71
CA ASP A 330 15.08 9.27 -7.81
C ASP A 330 14.62 10.73 -7.69
N LEU A 331 13.97 11.06 -6.58
CA LEU A 331 13.63 12.41 -6.15
C LEU A 331 14.41 12.77 -4.88
N ASP A 332 15.62 12.22 -4.71
CA ASP A 332 16.49 12.56 -3.58
C ASP A 332 17.26 13.87 -3.86
N TRP A 333 16.77 14.94 -3.26
CA TRP A 333 17.35 16.28 -3.26
C TRP A 333 17.95 16.64 -1.91
N SER A 334 18.13 15.69 -1.00
CA SER A 334 18.65 15.95 0.35
C SER A 334 20.04 16.60 0.37
N SER A 335 20.81 16.49 -0.72
CA SER A 335 22.15 17.09 -0.88
C SER A 335 22.19 18.30 -1.82
N ASP A 336 21.09 18.63 -2.51
CA ASP A 336 21.02 19.71 -3.51
C ASP A 336 19.68 20.44 -3.41
N PRO A 337 19.65 21.73 -3.05
CA PRO A 337 18.41 22.50 -2.90
C PRO A 337 17.76 22.94 -4.22
N SER A 338 18.24 22.49 -5.39
CA SER A 338 17.70 22.91 -6.69
C SER A 338 16.23 22.54 -6.87
N TYR A 339 15.77 21.46 -6.23
CA TYR A 339 14.38 21.01 -6.23
C TYR A 339 14.00 20.48 -4.85
N ASP A 340 12.70 20.27 -4.64
CA ASP A 340 12.14 19.81 -3.39
C ASP A 340 11.84 18.30 -3.38
N GLY A 341 11.78 17.65 -4.54
CA GLY A 341 11.46 16.23 -4.66
C GLY A 341 9.99 15.91 -4.37
N GLU A 342 9.08 16.85 -4.59
CA GLU A 342 7.65 16.63 -4.37
C GLU A 342 7.05 15.67 -5.42
N PHE A 343 6.18 14.78 -4.93
CA PHE A 343 5.42 13.83 -5.72
C PHE A 343 3.91 14.03 -5.50
N GLU A 344 3.17 14.40 -6.55
CA GLU A 344 1.71 14.58 -6.49
C GLU A 344 1.00 13.40 -7.17
N LEU A 345 0.36 12.50 -6.42
CA LEU A 345 -0.40 11.36 -6.97
C LEU A 345 -1.64 11.80 -7.76
N GLY A 346 -2.13 13.01 -7.48
CA GLY A 346 -3.22 13.65 -8.18
C GLY A 346 -3.38 15.07 -7.67
N ASN A 347 -3.62 16.02 -8.56
CA ASN A 347 -3.70 17.44 -8.27
C ASN A 347 -4.95 18.06 -8.93
N PHE A 348 -5.25 19.32 -8.62
CA PHE A 348 -6.34 20.08 -9.24
C PHE A 348 -7.78 19.57 -9.01
N GLY A 349 -7.99 18.54 -8.18
CA GLY A 349 -9.34 18.07 -7.81
C GLY A 349 -10.25 19.18 -7.27
N ARG A 350 -9.67 20.14 -6.54
CA ARG A 350 -10.34 21.36 -6.06
C ARG A 350 -10.95 22.23 -7.16
N ALA A 351 -10.49 22.13 -8.41
CA ALA A 351 -11.12 22.84 -9.51
C ALA A 351 -12.60 22.49 -9.62
N CYS A 352 -13.00 21.26 -9.25
CA CYS A 352 -14.39 20.85 -9.25
C CYS A 352 -15.28 21.60 -8.27
N THR A 353 -14.76 22.06 -7.13
CA THR A 353 -15.54 22.90 -6.21
C THR A 353 -15.41 24.39 -6.47
N GLN A 354 -14.38 24.82 -7.20
CA GLN A 354 -14.06 26.24 -7.36
C GLN A 354 -14.39 26.80 -8.73
N ASN A 355 -14.49 25.95 -9.75
CA ASN A 355 -14.82 26.34 -11.11
C ASN A 355 -16.26 25.92 -11.43
N ALA A 356 -17.19 26.86 -11.31
CA ALA A 356 -18.61 26.62 -11.62
C ALA A 356 -18.85 26.31 -13.11
N ASP A 357 -17.90 26.65 -13.97
CA ASP A 357 -17.97 26.39 -15.41
C ASP A 357 -17.36 25.02 -15.77
N LEU A 358 -16.84 24.23 -14.82
CA LEU A 358 -16.31 22.89 -15.08
C LEU A 358 -17.37 21.81 -14.76
N ASP A 359 -17.73 20.99 -15.75
CA ASP A 359 -18.69 19.89 -15.58
C ASP A 359 -18.03 18.66 -14.95
N CYS A 360 -17.89 18.72 -13.62
CA CYS A 360 -17.24 17.66 -12.86
C CYS A 360 -18.02 16.35 -12.79
N ALA A 361 -19.28 16.32 -13.23
CA ALA A 361 -20.01 15.06 -13.34
C ALA A 361 -19.37 14.10 -14.34
N ASN A 362 -18.51 14.59 -15.25
CA ASN A 362 -17.81 13.77 -16.26
C ASN A 362 -16.31 13.58 -15.95
N ILE A 363 -15.81 14.08 -14.83
CA ILE A 363 -14.39 13.97 -14.48
C ILE A 363 -14.21 12.79 -13.53
N PRO A 364 -13.47 11.74 -13.90
CA PRO A 364 -13.20 10.63 -13.00
C PRO A 364 -12.23 11.03 -11.88
N TYR A 365 -12.28 10.26 -10.79
CA TYR A 365 -11.20 10.26 -9.81
C TYR A 365 -9.97 9.52 -10.37
N PRO A 366 -8.74 9.89 -9.99
CA PRO A 366 -7.57 9.09 -10.33
C PRO A 366 -7.71 7.65 -9.87
N TYR A 367 -7.42 6.71 -10.77
CA TYR A 367 -7.62 5.29 -10.56
C TYR A 367 -6.34 4.52 -10.86
N GLY A 368 -5.88 3.68 -9.93
CA GLY A 368 -4.69 2.86 -10.14
C GLY A 368 -3.43 3.69 -10.33
N VAL A 369 -3.18 4.66 -9.44
CA VAL A 369 -1.93 5.41 -9.41
C VAL A 369 -0.98 4.74 -8.42
N PHE A 370 0.17 4.28 -8.91
CA PHE A 370 1.13 3.48 -8.15
C PHE A 370 2.48 4.13 -8.10
N VAL A 371 3.09 4.21 -6.91
CA VAL A 371 4.49 4.63 -6.75
C VAL A 371 5.28 3.52 -6.11
N THR A 372 6.24 2.93 -6.83
CA THR A 372 7.03 1.81 -6.34
C THR A 372 8.53 2.04 -6.45
N ASP A 373 9.28 1.50 -5.48
CA ASP A 373 10.75 1.56 -5.42
C ASP A 373 11.35 2.98 -5.62
N THR A 374 10.65 3.99 -5.11
CA THR A 374 10.98 5.41 -5.34
C THR A 374 11.53 6.06 -4.08
N VAL A 375 12.47 6.99 -4.23
CA VAL A 375 12.99 7.82 -3.13
C VAL A 375 12.52 9.26 -3.31
N ALA A 376 12.02 9.89 -2.24
CA ALA A 376 11.69 11.32 -2.23
C ALA A 376 12.14 11.98 -0.93
N ARG A 377 13.13 12.87 -1.04
CA ARG A 377 13.75 13.54 0.12
C ARG A 377 14.11 14.98 -0.25
N SER A 378 13.63 15.94 0.53
CA SER A 378 13.93 17.35 0.28
C SER A 378 15.23 17.81 0.94
N HIS A 379 15.80 18.89 0.43
CA HIS A 379 16.86 19.62 1.13
C HIS A 379 16.26 20.48 2.27
N PRO A 380 16.91 20.64 3.43
CA PRO A 380 16.39 21.50 4.52
C PRO A 380 16.14 22.98 4.16
N SER A 381 16.80 23.49 3.11
CA SER A 381 16.60 24.86 2.60
C SER A 381 15.62 24.96 1.42
N ASN A 382 15.14 23.84 0.89
CA ASN A 382 14.12 23.78 -0.16
C ASN A 382 13.23 22.55 0.11
N LEU A 383 12.28 22.73 1.01
CA LEU A 383 11.46 21.66 1.56
C LEU A 383 10.18 21.50 0.76
N ALA A 384 9.85 20.27 0.37
CA ALA A 384 8.53 19.96 -0.11
C ALA A 384 7.50 20.24 1.00
N GLY A 385 6.31 20.70 0.63
CA GLY A 385 5.17 20.76 1.55
C GLY A 385 4.88 19.36 2.10
N VAL A 386 4.76 18.40 1.20
CA VAL A 386 4.66 16.96 1.50
C VAL A 386 5.43 16.17 0.45
N ASN A 387 6.23 15.18 0.84
CA ASN A 387 7.01 14.41 -0.15
C ASN A 387 6.12 13.69 -1.16
N MET A 388 5.04 13.06 -0.70
CA MET A 388 4.05 12.40 -1.56
C MET A 388 2.62 12.77 -1.16
N ASN A 389 1.86 13.36 -2.07
CA ASN A 389 0.55 13.89 -1.72
C ASN A 389 -0.53 13.68 -2.77
N CYS A 390 -1.77 13.83 -2.32
CA CYS A 390 -2.97 13.96 -3.14
C CYS A 390 -3.86 14.94 -2.38
N TYR A 391 -3.73 16.22 -2.74
CA TYR A 391 -4.32 17.33 -2.01
C TYR A 391 -5.74 17.67 -2.44
N ILE A 392 -6.50 18.20 -1.48
CA ILE A 392 -7.79 18.90 -1.60
C ILE A 392 -8.67 18.34 -2.72
N GLU A 393 -9.58 17.46 -2.31
CA GLU A 393 -10.54 16.83 -3.21
C GLU A 393 -9.90 15.99 -4.32
N CYS A 394 -8.69 15.47 -4.12
CA CYS A 394 -8.04 14.63 -5.11
C CYS A 394 -8.71 13.24 -5.23
N GLY A 395 -8.91 12.48 -4.16
CA GLY A 395 -9.69 11.23 -4.16
C GLY A 395 -9.07 10.10 -5.00
N LEU A 396 -8.24 9.24 -4.42
CA LEU A 396 -7.64 8.11 -5.16
C LEU A 396 -8.49 6.85 -5.06
N ILE A 397 -8.61 6.10 -6.16
CA ILE A 397 -9.27 4.79 -6.19
C ILE A 397 -8.23 3.71 -6.53
N ASN A 398 -8.23 2.60 -5.78
CA ASN A 398 -7.39 1.41 -6.01
C ASN A 398 -5.93 1.73 -6.36
N SER A 399 -5.34 2.62 -5.58
CA SER A 399 -4.01 3.19 -5.78
C SER A 399 -3.07 2.76 -4.66
N GLY A 400 -1.77 3.04 -4.77
CA GLY A 400 -0.86 2.64 -3.71
C GLY A 400 0.59 3.05 -3.85
N ALA A 401 1.36 2.71 -2.83
CA ALA A 401 2.79 2.92 -2.80
C ALA A 401 3.50 1.70 -2.20
N ALA A 402 4.59 1.23 -2.81
CA ALA A 402 5.36 0.09 -2.30
C ALA A 402 6.88 0.33 -2.35
N GLY A 403 7.62 0.03 -1.28
CA GLY A 403 9.08 0.16 -1.31
C GLY A 403 9.60 1.60 -1.42
N VAL A 404 8.80 2.58 -1.01
CA VAL A 404 9.14 4.01 -1.12
C VAL A 404 9.94 4.48 0.11
N ASP A 405 10.96 5.32 -0.08
CA ASP A 405 11.72 5.96 1.01
C ASP A 405 11.40 7.46 1.05
N LEU A 406 10.75 7.90 2.13
CA LEU A 406 10.36 9.29 2.35
C LEU A 406 11.05 9.83 3.61
N LYS A 407 11.69 10.99 3.51
CA LYS A 407 12.48 11.54 4.61
C LYS A 407 12.10 12.95 5.05
N THR A 408 12.58 13.96 4.34
CA THR A 408 12.58 15.35 4.81
C THR A 408 11.48 16.14 4.11
N ALA A 409 10.60 16.80 4.86
CA ALA A 409 9.53 17.68 4.35
C ALA A 409 9.22 18.81 5.35
N SER A 410 8.51 19.85 4.92
CA SER A 410 8.02 20.90 5.84
C SER A 410 6.67 20.59 6.51
N GLY A 411 5.95 19.64 5.94
CA GLY A 411 4.66 19.16 6.38
C GLY A 411 4.71 17.69 6.74
N HIS A 412 4.09 16.85 5.92
CA HIS A 412 4.01 15.40 6.09
C HIS A 412 4.96 14.70 5.11
N ASN A 413 5.32 13.44 5.34
CA ASN A 413 5.92 12.66 4.26
C ASN A 413 4.87 12.20 3.25
N PHE A 414 3.69 11.79 3.73
CA PHE A 414 2.64 11.25 2.90
C PHE A 414 1.26 11.77 3.33
N ARG A 415 0.52 12.38 2.41
CA ARG A 415 -0.80 12.93 2.74
C ARG A 415 -1.82 12.80 1.62
N ILE A 416 -2.94 12.15 1.91
CA ILE A 416 -4.02 11.93 0.95
C ILE A 416 -5.34 12.49 1.49
N GLN A 417 -6.09 13.15 0.62
CA GLN A 417 -7.46 13.58 0.86
C GLN A 417 -8.40 12.87 -0.11
N GLY A 418 -9.24 11.98 0.44
CA GLY A 418 -10.07 11.04 -0.30
C GLY A 418 -9.25 9.84 -0.76
N ALA A 419 -9.58 8.65 -0.24
CA ALA A 419 -8.94 7.41 -0.67
C ALA A 419 -9.87 6.21 -0.50
N TRP A 420 -9.97 5.40 -1.55
CA TRP A 420 -10.69 4.13 -1.60
C TRP A 420 -9.75 3.06 -2.12
N GLY A 421 -9.44 2.09 -1.27
CA GLY A 421 -8.51 1.03 -1.64
C GLY A 421 -7.05 1.50 -1.72
N LEU A 422 -6.59 2.42 -0.88
CA LEU A 422 -5.17 2.75 -0.83
C LEU A 422 -4.37 1.59 -0.20
N VAL A 423 -3.33 1.10 -0.87
CA VAL A 423 -2.36 0.16 -0.28
C VAL A 423 -0.99 0.83 -0.17
N VAL A 424 -0.50 1.00 1.04
CA VAL A 424 0.84 1.49 1.34
C VAL A 424 1.61 0.34 1.97
N SER A 425 2.58 -0.24 1.27
CA SER A 425 3.31 -1.42 1.75
C SER A 425 4.82 -1.24 1.72
N ASN A 426 5.52 -1.75 2.73
CA ASN A 426 6.98 -1.72 2.76
C ASN A 426 7.58 -0.31 2.52
N VAL A 427 6.90 0.75 2.96
CA VAL A 427 7.40 2.13 2.84
C VAL A 427 8.23 2.47 4.07
N TRP A 428 9.32 3.22 3.91
CA TRP A 428 10.06 3.79 5.03
C TRP A 428 9.75 5.28 5.15
N PHE A 429 8.96 5.62 6.16
CA PHE A 429 8.67 6.99 6.57
C PHE A 429 9.68 7.44 7.63
N ARG A 430 10.83 7.96 7.22
CA ARG A 430 11.89 8.39 8.16
C ARG A 430 11.46 9.57 9.02
N GLY A 431 10.67 10.50 8.46
CA GLY A 431 9.88 11.42 9.28
C GLY A 431 10.46 12.78 9.60
N GLU A 432 11.54 13.24 8.97
CA GLU A 432 12.10 14.57 9.27
C GLU A 432 11.16 15.69 8.79
N HIS A 433 10.25 16.13 9.67
CA HIS A 433 9.48 17.35 9.45
C HIS A 433 10.25 18.55 9.98
N ILE A 434 10.70 19.43 9.09
CA ILE A 434 11.52 20.61 9.41
C ILE A 434 10.73 21.87 9.05
N GLY A 435 10.56 22.80 9.98
CA GLY A 435 9.95 24.11 9.68
C GLY A 435 8.91 24.58 10.71
N GLU A 436 8.29 25.73 10.45
CA GLU A 436 7.50 26.47 11.45
C GLU A 436 6.02 26.06 11.54
N ASN A 437 5.58 25.05 10.78
CA ASN A 437 4.16 24.65 10.72
C ASN A 437 3.71 23.80 11.93
N GLY A 438 4.59 23.62 12.92
CA GLY A 438 4.39 22.79 14.10
C GLY A 438 4.37 21.29 13.77
N PRO A 439 4.06 20.44 14.78
CA PRO A 439 4.22 19.00 14.65
C PRO A 439 3.34 18.43 13.54
N LYS A 440 3.90 17.50 12.75
CA LYS A 440 3.18 16.83 11.65
C LYS A 440 3.29 15.33 11.72
N SER A 441 2.31 14.68 11.11
CA SER A 441 2.25 13.23 11.02
C SER A 441 2.99 12.73 9.80
N ARG A 442 3.69 11.58 9.91
CA ARG A 442 4.44 11.02 8.78
C ARG A 442 3.49 10.62 7.64
N ILE A 443 2.42 9.90 7.98
CA ILE A 443 1.29 9.64 7.08
C ILE A 443 -0.01 10.24 7.64
N THR A 444 -0.76 10.93 6.79
CA THR A 444 -2.10 11.43 7.09
C THR A 444 -3.08 11.09 5.98
N LEU A 445 -4.15 10.36 6.31
CA LEU A 445 -5.30 10.14 5.45
C LEU A 445 -6.51 10.92 5.98
N ARG A 446 -7.19 11.65 5.09
CA ARG A 446 -8.40 12.42 5.42
C ARG A 446 -9.48 12.17 4.40
N LEU A 447 -10.71 12.46 4.80
CA LEU A 447 -11.84 12.59 3.88
C LEU A 447 -11.53 13.63 2.79
N LEU A 448 -12.24 13.48 1.67
CA LEU A 448 -12.18 14.39 0.52
C LEU A 448 -12.42 15.85 0.93
N GLU A 449 -13.39 16.08 1.82
CA GLU A 449 -13.66 17.36 2.47
C GLU A 449 -13.99 17.14 3.95
N THR A 450 -13.41 17.95 4.85
CA THR A 450 -13.60 17.81 6.30
C THR A 450 -14.85 18.51 6.86
N SER A 451 -15.55 19.30 6.05
CA SER A 451 -16.70 20.13 6.46
C SER A 451 -18.07 19.45 6.31
N VAL A 452 -18.13 18.28 5.68
CA VAL A 452 -19.39 17.67 5.21
C VAL A 452 -19.50 16.23 5.70
N GLN A 453 -20.72 15.78 6.02
CA GLN A 453 -20.99 14.41 6.41
C GLN A 453 -20.74 13.46 5.24
N SER A 454 -19.95 12.40 5.47
CA SER A 454 -19.68 11.37 4.47
C SER A 454 -20.77 10.28 4.45
N SER A 455 -21.02 9.74 3.26
CA SER A 455 -21.92 8.66 2.92
C SER A 455 -21.28 7.32 3.28
N LEU A 456 -22.07 6.44 3.89
CA LEU A 456 -21.69 5.05 4.16
C LEU A 456 -22.24 4.07 3.12
N ILE A 457 -22.81 4.55 2.02
CA ILE A 457 -23.38 3.68 1.00
C ILE A 457 -22.63 3.83 -0.31
N ALA A 458 -22.30 5.07 -0.68
CA ALA A 458 -21.61 5.34 -1.92
C ALA A 458 -20.17 4.82 -1.89
N ASP A 459 -19.78 4.16 -2.98
CA ASP A 459 -18.50 3.49 -3.15
C ASP A 459 -17.97 3.81 -4.56
N PRO A 460 -16.86 4.55 -4.69
CA PRO A 460 -16.29 4.88 -6.01
C PRO A 460 -15.78 3.66 -6.79
N GLU A 461 -15.66 2.51 -6.13
CA GLU A 461 -15.38 1.24 -6.81
C GLU A 461 -16.61 0.64 -7.52
N ASP A 462 -17.84 1.13 -7.23
CA ASP A 462 -19.10 0.75 -7.87
C ASP A 462 -19.36 1.58 -9.14
N PHE A 463 -18.81 1.10 -10.25
CA PHE A 463 -18.97 1.71 -11.57
C PHE A 463 -20.42 1.74 -12.06
N GLY A 464 -21.29 0.85 -11.56
CA GLY A 464 -22.69 0.78 -11.99
C GLY A 464 -23.51 1.99 -11.53
N SER A 465 -23.07 2.65 -10.45
CA SER A 465 -23.69 3.85 -9.90
C SER A 465 -23.17 5.16 -10.51
N GLY A 466 -22.05 5.12 -11.26
CA GLY A 466 -21.34 6.32 -11.71
C GLY A 466 -20.52 7.00 -10.60
N ALA A 467 -20.34 6.37 -9.44
CA ALA A 467 -19.61 6.93 -8.30
C ALA A 467 -18.09 7.07 -8.52
N GLN A 468 -17.54 6.59 -9.63
CA GLN A 468 -16.16 6.84 -10.03
C GLN A 468 -15.96 8.26 -10.61
N LEU A 469 -17.03 9.02 -10.82
CA LEU A 469 -17.01 10.38 -11.35
C LEU A 469 -17.21 11.40 -10.22
N ARG A 470 -16.67 12.61 -10.39
CA ARG A 470 -16.74 13.74 -9.43
C ARG A 470 -18.12 14.41 -9.44
N ASN A 471 -19.18 13.62 -9.29
CA ASN A 471 -20.54 14.12 -9.22
C ASN A 471 -20.80 14.76 -7.85
N MET A 472 -20.81 16.08 -7.82
CA MET A 472 -20.98 16.92 -6.63
C MET A 472 -22.43 17.01 -6.12
N VAL A 473 -23.19 15.92 -6.07
CA VAL A 473 -24.43 15.97 -5.30
C VAL A 473 -24.04 16.09 -3.82
N ALA A 474 -24.22 17.30 -3.27
CA ALA A 474 -23.74 17.72 -1.94
C ALA A 474 -24.19 16.84 -0.76
N THR A 475 -25.11 15.90 -0.98
CA THR A 475 -25.63 14.96 0.02
C THR A 475 -24.97 13.57 -0.01
N ALA A 476 -24.04 13.32 -0.94
CA ALA A 476 -23.41 12.00 -1.13
C ALA A 476 -21.88 12.07 -1.27
N ARG A 477 -21.17 12.81 -0.40
CA ARG A 477 -19.70 12.75 -0.35
C ARG A 477 -19.24 11.47 0.34
N TRP A 478 -18.13 10.86 -0.03
CA TRP A 478 -17.87 9.45 0.33
C TRP A 478 -16.94 9.27 1.53
N SER A 479 -17.21 8.24 2.33
CA SER A 479 -16.31 7.83 3.42
C SER A 479 -15.11 7.12 2.83
N ASN A 480 -13.91 7.38 3.35
CA ASN A 480 -12.71 6.66 2.92
C ASN A 480 -12.85 5.17 3.26
N ARG A 481 -12.44 4.27 2.36
CA ARG A 481 -12.58 2.82 2.60
C ARG A 481 -11.35 2.04 2.21
N TYR A 482 -11.16 0.90 2.88
CA TYR A 482 -10.21 -0.14 2.45
C TYR A 482 -8.76 0.35 2.36
N ASN A 483 -8.39 1.33 3.20
CA ASN A 483 -7.06 1.92 3.19
C ASN A 483 -6.15 1.16 4.15
N MET A 484 -4.98 0.78 3.66
CA MET A 484 -4.10 -0.19 4.29
C MET A 484 -2.68 0.32 4.35
N VAL A 485 -2.05 0.21 5.52
CA VAL A 485 -0.61 0.47 5.71
C VAL A 485 0.05 -0.78 6.27
N LEU A 486 0.91 -1.40 5.47
CA LEU A 486 1.37 -2.77 5.64
C LEU A 486 2.90 -2.80 5.71
N ASP A 487 3.45 -3.57 6.65
CA ASP A 487 4.87 -3.93 6.69
C ASP A 487 5.83 -2.74 6.57
N SER A 488 5.40 -1.55 6.97
CA SER A 488 6.12 -0.29 6.76
C SER A 488 6.95 0.09 7.98
N ARG A 489 7.98 0.89 7.75
CA ARG A 489 8.86 1.43 8.79
C ARG A 489 8.54 2.88 9.05
N PHE A 490 8.43 3.23 10.32
CA PHE A 490 8.22 4.60 10.76
C PHE A 490 9.35 5.02 11.66
N ASN A 491 9.90 6.18 11.35
CA ASN A 491 11.01 6.82 12.05
C ASN A 491 12.39 6.18 11.73
N GLU A 492 13.45 6.80 12.22
CA GLU A 492 14.82 6.27 12.24
C GLU A 492 15.56 6.75 13.50
N ALA A 493 16.65 6.05 13.85
CA ALA A 493 17.35 6.26 15.14
C ALA A 493 17.99 7.66 15.29
N SER A 494 18.17 8.40 14.20
CA SER A 494 18.75 9.74 14.21
C SER A 494 17.87 10.69 13.41
N GLN A 495 17.38 11.74 14.06
CA GLN A 495 16.59 12.80 13.43
C GLN A 495 17.40 14.10 13.36
N ALA A 496 17.05 14.96 12.40
CA ALA A 496 17.55 16.33 12.36
C ALA A 496 17.21 17.07 13.67
N PRO A 497 18.08 17.96 14.19
CA PRO A 497 17.81 18.70 15.43
C PRO A 497 16.54 19.55 15.39
N GLU A 498 16.14 20.01 14.21
CA GLU A 498 14.97 20.84 13.96
C GLU A 498 13.70 20.02 13.68
N HIS A 499 13.77 18.69 13.82
CA HIS A 499 12.65 17.79 13.60
C HIS A 499 11.51 18.02 14.61
N ASP A 500 10.28 18.13 14.11
CA ASP A 500 9.06 18.18 14.92
C ASP A 500 8.01 17.15 14.48
N SER A 501 7.73 16.14 15.31
CA SER A 501 6.78 15.06 15.01
C SER A 501 5.50 15.11 15.85
N ALA A 502 4.37 14.96 15.15
CA ALA A 502 3.10 14.56 15.74
C ALA A 502 2.97 13.02 15.72
N SER A 503 1.79 12.48 15.41
CA SER A 503 1.57 11.04 15.29
C SER A 503 2.26 10.45 14.07
N PHE A 504 2.70 9.19 14.10
CA PHE A 504 3.36 8.60 12.95
C PHE A 504 2.32 8.27 11.87
N VAL A 505 1.20 7.65 12.28
CA VAL A 505 0.07 7.33 11.41
C VAL A 505 -1.19 8.06 11.86
N GLU A 506 -1.80 8.86 10.98
CA GLU A 506 -3.08 9.53 11.23
C GLU A 506 -4.12 9.13 10.17
N PHE A 507 -5.09 8.28 10.52
CA PHE A 507 -6.35 8.16 9.78
C PHE A 507 -7.39 9.00 10.51
N ARG A 508 -7.85 10.10 9.89
CA ARG A 508 -8.88 10.94 10.51
C ARG A 508 -10.25 10.26 10.50
N SER A 509 -11.21 10.80 11.22
CA SER A 509 -12.58 10.28 11.26
C SER A 509 -13.19 10.14 9.87
N GLY A 510 -14.06 9.14 9.71
CA GLY A 510 -14.75 8.83 8.45
C GLY A 510 -14.09 7.75 7.58
N HIS A 511 -13.10 7.01 8.11
CA HIS A 511 -12.60 5.79 7.47
C HIS A 511 -13.49 4.58 7.78
N GLN A 512 -13.53 3.62 6.86
CA GLN A 512 -14.20 2.33 7.05
C GLN A 512 -13.34 1.18 6.56
N TYR A 513 -13.37 0.04 7.26
CA TYR A 513 -12.68 -1.19 6.86
C TYR A 513 -11.21 -0.94 6.48
N SER A 514 -10.55 -0.07 7.24
CA SER A 514 -9.19 0.41 6.98
C SER A 514 -8.31 -0.01 8.14
N GLY A 515 -7.01 -0.15 7.92
CA GLY A 515 -6.15 -0.56 9.01
C GLY A 515 -4.68 -0.56 8.69
N ILE A 516 -3.92 -0.98 9.69
CA ILE A 516 -2.47 -1.07 9.62
C ILE A 516 -2.01 -2.44 10.15
N TYR A 517 -1.04 -3.06 9.47
CA TYR A 517 -0.63 -4.43 9.76
C TYR A 517 0.90 -4.56 9.64
N GLY A 518 1.54 -5.25 10.58
CA GLY A 518 2.95 -5.65 10.42
C GLY A 518 3.98 -4.50 10.47
N ASN A 519 3.58 -3.30 10.88
CA ASN A 519 4.47 -2.13 10.78
C ASN A 519 5.48 -2.08 11.93
N GLN A 520 6.62 -1.44 11.68
CA GLN A 520 7.69 -1.21 12.64
C GLN A 520 7.78 0.27 12.98
N PHE A 521 7.62 0.60 14.25
CA PHE A 521 7.71 1.95 14.80
C PHE A 521 9.00 2.05 15.63
N PHE A 522 9.92 2.93 15.23
CA PHE A 522 11.13 3.21 15.99
C PHE A 522 10.95 4.43 16.90
N ASP A 523 11.68 4.42 18.03
CA ASP A 523 11.69 5.48 19.03
C ASP A 523 11.92 6.86 18.42
N ASP A 524 11.12 7.83 18.85
CA ASP A 524 11.33 9.24 18.55
C ASP A 524 11.95 9.93 19.77
N PRO A 525 13.25 10.26 19.73
CA PRO A 525 13.91 10.86 20.89
C PRO A 525 13.43 12.28 21.20
N VAL A 526 12.60 12.88 20.31
CA VAL A 526 12.17 14.28 20.39
C VAL A 526 10.69 14.40 20.77
N SER A 527 9.88 13.34 20.68
CA SER A 527 8.43 13.40 20.87
C SER A 527 7.86 12.21 21.65
N ASP A 528 7.10 12.50 22.71
CA ASP A 528 6.25 11.54 23.44
C ASP A 528 4.86 11.34 22.78
N GLY A 529 4.69 11.83 21.54
CA GLY A 529 3.40 11.84 20.84
C GLY A 529 2.81 10.44 20.60
N ALA A 530 1.47 10.36 20.55
CA ALA A 530 0.77 9.13 20.17
C ALA A 530 1.24 8.66 18.79
N GLN A 531 1.84 7.48 18.70
CA GLN A 531 2.43 6.97 17.46
C GLN A 531 1.35 6.70 16.42
N ILE A 532 0.15 6.35 16.87
CA ILE A 532 -0.96 5.99 15.99
C ILE A 532 -2.24 6.69 16.42
N ARG A 533 -2.94 7.27 15.43
CA ARG A 533 -4.25 7.90 15.56
C ARG A 533 -5.15 7.40 14.44
N LEU A 534 -6.06 6.47 14.72
CA LEU A 534 -7.00 5.97 13.72
C LEU A 534 -8.44 6.24 14.15
N GLY A 535 -9.22 6.91 13.30
CA GLY A 535 -10.63 7.21 13.51
C GLY A 535 -11.52 6.68 12.40
N GLY A 536 -12.67 6.13 12.76
CA GLY A 536 -13.61 5.55 11.79
C GLY A 536 -14.37 4.37 12.35
N THR A 537 -15.04 3.63 11.46
CA THR A 537 -15.80 2.41 11.80
C THR A 537 -15.07 1.19 11.24
N ASN A 538 -14.95 0.11 12.01
CA ASN A 538 -14.21 -1.10 11.60
C ASN A 538 -12.77 -0.77 11.19
N ILE A 539 -12.00 -0.22 12.14
CA ILE A 539 -10.61 0.16 11.96
C ILE A 539 -9.70 -0.79 12.74
N PHE A 540 -8.56 -1.16 12.15
CA PHE A 540 -7.70 -2.23 12.66
C PHE A 540 -6.24 -1.78 12.80
N ALA A 541 -5.56 -2.22 13.87
CA ALA A 541 -4.11 -2.14 14.00
C ALA A 541 -3.56 -3.46 14.58
N ARG A 542 -2.80 -4.22 13.79
CA ARG A 542 -2.32 -5.56 14.20
C ARG A 542 -0.87 -5.86 13.83
N ASP A 543 -0.26 -6.75 14.59
CA ASP A 543 1.09 -7.25 14.40
C ASP A 543 2.12 -6.11 14.27
N ASN A 544 1.86 -4.97 14.93
CA ASN A 544 2.70 -3.80 14.83
C ASN A 544 3.75 -3.85 15.94
N LEU A 545 5.01 -3.71 15.56
CA LEU A 545 6.15 -3.69 16.46
C LEU A 545 6.49 -2.26 16.84
N TYR A 546 6.48 -1.96 18.13
CA TYR A 546 6.90 -0.68 18.70
C TYR A 546 8.18 -0.90 19.48
N ASN A 547 9.29 -0.35 18.99
CA ASN A 547 10.62 -0.59 19.57
C ASN A 547 10.95 -2.07 19.75
N GLY A 548 10.48 -2.90 18.81
CA GLY A 548 10.67 -4.35 18.85
C GLY A 548 9.73 -5.10 19.80
N VAL A 549 8.77 -4.42 20.43
CA VAL A 549 7.71 -5.02 21.22
C VAL A 549 6.44 -5.09 20.40
N ASP A 550 5.87 -6.28 20.26
CA ASP A 550 4.61 -6.49 19.57
C ASP A 550 3.44 -5.92 20.37
N SER A 551 2.57 -5.16 19.71
CA SER A 551 1.31 -4.73 20.31
C SER A 551 0.19 -4.65 19.28
N ASP A 552 -0.91 -5.31 19.63
CA ASP A 552 -2.16 -5.33 18.88
C ASP A 552 -3.16 -4.36 19.50
N CYS A 553 -3.73 -3.46 18.68
CA CYS A 553 -4.82 -2.58 19.12
C CYS A 553 -6.03 -2.72 18.18
N ARG A 554 -7.22 -3.05 18.73
CA ARG A 554 -8.48 -3.09 17.99
C ARG A 554 -9.55 -2.28 18.70
N TYR A 555 -10.13 -1.30 18.01
CA TYR A 555 -11.36 -0.64 18.45
C TYR A 555 -12.55 -1.28 17.76
N ASP A 556 -13.48 -1.83 18.54
CA ASP A 556 -14.73 -2.39 18.04
C ASP A 556 -15.88 -1.44 18.41
N ASP A 557 -16.59 -0.91 17.42
CA ASP A 557 -17.63 0.10 17.57
C ASP A 557 -19.02 -0.50 17.83
N THR A 558 -19.19 -1.83 17.77
CA THR A 558 -20.47 -2.57 17.64
C THR A 558 -21.63 -2.19 18.58
N PHE A 559 -21.42 -1.32 19.58
CA PHE A 559 -22.42 -0.78 20.47
C PHE A 559 -22.82 0.69 20.25
N ALA A 560 -22.26 1.39 19.27
CA ALA A 560 -22.58 2.81 19.04
C ALA A 560 -23.86 2.97 18.18
N ASN A 561 -25.01 2.94 18.85
CA ASN A 561 -26.33 3.27 18.29
C ASN A 561 -26.31 4.55 17.43
N GLY A 562 -26.22 4.41 16.10
CA GLY A 562 -26.79 5.31 15.09
C GLY A 562 -26.37 6.79 15.03
N THR A 563 -25.58 7.32 15.97
CA THR A 563 -25.20 8.75 16.02
C THR A 563 -23.69 8.98 16.06
N ALA A 564 -22.87 7.95 15.81
CA ALA A 564 -21.41 7.98 15.93
C ALA A 564 -20.65 8.81 14.87
N TYR A 565 -21.34 9.49 13.95
CA TYR A 565 -20.73 10.21 12.83
C TYR A 565 -19.88 11.44 13.22
N GLN A 566 -19.79 11.74 14.51
CA GLN A 566 -18.91 12.77 15.07
C GLN A 566 -18.13 12.32 16.31
N ASN A 567 -18.22 11.04 16.71
CA ASN A 567 -17.39 10.60 17.82
C ASN A 567 -16.01 10.23 17.30
N ASP A 568 -15.03 11.07 17.63
CA ASP A 568 -13.59 10.89 17.53
C ASP A 568 -13.10 9.71 18.41
N ALA A 569 -13.75 8.55 18.30
CA ALA A 569 -13.27 7.33 18.91
C ALA A 569 -11.99 6.93 18.18
N LEU A 570 -10.88 7.40 18.73
CA LEU A 570 -9.56 7.23 18.19
C LEU A 570 -8.91 6.03 18.87
N ILE A 571 -8.41 5.10 18.07
CA ILE A 571 -7.37 4.19 18.55
C ILE A 571 -6.14 5.06 18.81
N PHE A 572 -5.70 5.08 20.07
CA PHE A 572 -4.42 5.63 20.48
C PHE A 572 -3.53 4.48 20.93
N ALA A 573 -2.34 4.41 20.34
CA ALA A 573 -1.20 3.70 20.91
C ALA A 573 -0.18 4.78 21.30
N ASP A 574 0.10 4.91 22.59
CA ASP A 574 1.19 5.74 23.08
C ASP A 574 2.50 4.93 23.10
N SER A 575 3.61 5.62 23.38
CA SER A 575 4.93 5.00 23.49
C SER A 575 5.04 3.93 24.58
N ASN A 576 4.03 3.77 25.45
CA ASN A 576 3.99 2.81 26.55
C ASN A 576 3.17 1.55 26.25
N THR A 577 2.79 1.29 24.98
CA THR A 577 2.09 0.06 24.54
C THR A 577 0.70 -0.18 25.15
N ASN A 578 0.10 0.81 25.81
CA ASN A 578 -1.20 0.64 26.47
C ASN A 578 -2.35 0.76 25.45
N CYS A 579 -2.78 -0.36 24.87
CA CYS A 579 -3.99 -0.42 24.04
C CYS A 579 -5.27 -0.40 24.90
N ASN A 580 -6.37 0.15 24.35
CA ASN A 580 -7.67 0.26 25.03
C ASN A 580 -8.50 -1.06 25.08
N SER A 581 -7.99 -2.21 24.66
CA SER A 581 -8.76 -3.48 24.62
C SER A 581 -7.88 -4.70 24.27
N ASN A 582 -8.31 -5.90 24.69
CA ASN A 582 -7.74 -7.17 24.25
C ASN A 582 -8.21 -7.51 22.82
N VAL A 583 -7.28 -7.92 21.95
CA VAL A 583 -7.56 -8.26 20.54
C VAL A 583 -7.41 -9.77 20.31
N PRO A 584 -8.34 -10.44 19.61
CA PRO A 584 -8.15 -11.82 19.17
C PRO A 584 -7.05 -11.91 18.11
N ALA A 585 -6.13 -12.87 18.27
CA ALA A 585 -5.06 -13.13 17.31
C ALA A 585 -5.61 -13.51 15.92
N ILE A 586 -4.95 -13.04 14.85
CA ILE A 586 -5.17 -13.55 13.49
C ILE A 586 -4.23 -14.74 13.27
N ALA A 587 -4.69 -15.77 12.57
CA ALA A 587 -3.82 -16.86 12.15
C ALA A 587 -2.74 -16.34 11.18
N THR A 588 -1.46 -16.72 11.34
CA THR A 588 -0.48 -16.46 10.28
C THR A 588 -0.71 -17.47 9.15
N PRO A 589 -1.14 -17.02 7.95
CA PRO A 589 -1.50 -17.94 6.90
C PRO A 589 -0.28 -18.55 6.25
N ASN A 590 -0.31 -19.87 6.07
CA ASN A 590 0.70 -20.57 5.26
C ASN A 590 0.66 -20.07 3.79
N GLN A 591 1.73 -20.28 3.04
CA GLN A 591 1.73 -20.01 1.59
C GLN A 591 0.65 -20.82 0.86
N PRO A 592 -0.03 -20.26 -0.17
CA PRO A 592 -0.99 -21.01 -0.98
C PRO A 592 -0.30 -22.23 -1.61
N GLY A 593 -1.04 -23.35 -1.71
CA GLY A 593 -0.52 -24.59 -2.28
C GLY A 593 -0.64 -24.56 -3.79
N SER A 594 0.49 -24.55 -4.50
CA SER A 594 0.55 -24.60 -5.97
C SER A 594 0.02 -25.91 -6.55
#